data_AF-A0A8H7LSP2-F1
#
_entry.id   AF-A0A8H7LSP2-F1
#
_cell.length_a   1.000
_cell.length_b   1.000
_cell.length_c   1.000
_cell.angle_alpha   90.00
_cell.angle_beta   90.00
_cell.angle_gamma   90.00
#
_symmetry.space_group_name_H-M   'P 1'
#
loop_
_entity.id
_entity.type
_entity.pdbx_description
1 polymer ?
#
loop_
_entity_poly.entity_id
_entity_poly.type
_entity_poly.pdbx_seq_one_letter_code
_entity_poly.pdbx_strand_id
1 'polypeptide(L)'
;MATERAAPYGNYKGYYKKRGNRTSDPRLKVLPPSIFKDKRVLDVGCNEGWVTCEIALCYEPQEVIGVDIDSELVGRAWRHRREVWSLQSPKASLDKVPFSKSKDEYRENSKIEDTTGQEERDAYFPECFPSLFGPVPIPSPSPTFPNNVSFHQNDWANMGCPADELGYDIVVAFSVSKWIHVHNGDEGIKRFFSRVKDVLSARTTRTSPGIFVLEAQPWSGYHNAMRKANLHRPKEQKPLESLKLDPTQFSAVLAGLGFSVPKRAGIVGEGGFQRPIDIYELQTS
;
A
#
# COMPACT_ATOMS: atom_id res chain seq x y z
N MET A 1 -10.79 25.58 19.14
CA MET A 1 -9.88 25.00 18.13
C MET A 1 -9.90 23.49 18.32
N ALA A 2 -10.30 22.71 17.31
CA ALA A 2 -10.22 21.26 17.40
C ALA A 2 -8.74 20.89 17.56
N THR A 3 -8.37 20.30 18.69
CA THR A 3 -7.06 19.70 18.88
C THR A 3 -6.85 18.72 17.73
N GLU A 4 -5.84 18.95 16.88
CA GLU A 4 -5.39 17.94 15.93
C GLU A 4 -5.17 16.68 16.77
N ARG A 5 -6.00 15.64 16.58
CA ARG A 5 -5.85 14.38 17.33
C ARG A 5 -4.39 13.99 17.21
N ALA A 6 -3.70 13.91 18.33
CA ALA A 6 -2.30 13.49 18.33
C ALA A 6 -2.23 12.18 17.54
N ALA A 7 -1.28 12.10 16.60
CA ALA A 7 -1.00 10.89 15.83
C ALA A 7 0.23 10.21 16.46
N PRO A 8 0.08 9.56 17.63
CA PRO A 8 1.22 9.09 18.41
C PRO A 8 1.98 7.97 17.72
N TYR A 9 1.32 7.21 16.85
CA TYR A 9 1.92 6.13 16.05
C TYR A 9 2.25 6.56 14.62
N GLY A 10 2.14 7.86 14.31
CA GLY A 10 2.24 8.34 12.93
C GLY A 10 1.01 8.04 12.07
N ASN A 11 -0.09 7.65 12.71
CA ASN A 11 -1.41 7.39 12.15
C ASN A 11 -2.12 8.68 11.70
N TYR A 12 -1.48 9.47 10.84
CA TYR A 12 -2.05 10.71 10.31
C TYR A 12 -3.17 10.41 9.32
N LYS A 13 -4.35 11.00 9.53
CA LYS A 13 -5.44 11.01 8.55
C LYS A 13 -5.06 11.93 7.38
N GLY A 14 -5.37 11.53 6.14
CA GLY A 14 -5.00 12.29 4.96
C GLY A 14 -3.49 12.39 4.74
N TYR A 15 -2.71 11.40 5.22
CA TYR A 15 -1.25 11.35 5.05
C TYR A 15 -0.85 11.51 3.58
N TYR A 16 -1.51 10.79 2.68
CA TYR A 16 -1.23 10.81 1.25
C TYR A 16 -1.59 12.15 0.59
N LYS A 17 -2.67 12.82 1.04
CA LYS A 17 -3.00 14.19 0.60
C LYS A 17 -1.91 15.18 0.99
N LYS A 18 -1.43 15.11 2.24
CA LYS A 18 -0.31 15.96 2.74
C LYS A 18 1.00 15.69 2.00
N ARG A 19 1.20 14.48 1.49
CA ARG A 19 2.37 14.06 0.72
C ARG A 19 2.32 14.48 -0.76
N GLY A 20 1.18 15.00 -1.22
CA GLY A 20 0.99 15.45 -2.59
C GLY A 20 0.57 14.34 -3.57
N ASN A 21 0.12 13.18 -3.07
CA ASN A 21 -0.41 12.13 -3.93
C ASN A 21 -1.67 12.66 -4.64
N ARG A 22 -1.68 12.55 -5.98
CA ARG A 22 -2.83 12.90 -6.82
C ARG A 22 -3.55 11.65 -7.31
N THR A 23 -2.87 10.87 -8.14
CA THR A 23 -3.41 9.65 -8.78
C THR A 23 -2.57 8.42 -8.50
N SER A 24 -1.27 8.59 -8.26
CA SER A 24 -0.30 7.51 -8.04
C SER A 24 0.75 7.97 -7.03
N ASP A 25 1.17 7.07 -6.13
CA ASP A 25 2.22 7.32 -5.15
C ASP A 25 3.60 7.34 -5.84
N PRO A 26 4.38 8.43 -5.73
CA PRO A 26 5.66 8.54 -6.40
C PRO A 26 6.69 7.51 -5.91
N ARG A 27 6.48 6.87 -4.73
CA ARG A 27 7.35 5.81 -4.24
C ARG A 27 7.29 4.55 -5.09
N LEU A 28 6.14 4.24 -5.67
CA LEU A 28 5.99 3.05 -6.50
C LEU A 28 6.63 3.24 -7.88
N LYS A 29 6.77 4.48 -8.34
CA LYS A 29 7.35 4.81 -9.65
C LYS A 29 8.85 4.54 -9.77
N VAL A 30 9.57 4.51 -8.64
CA VAL A 30 11.01 4.20 -8.63
C VAL A 30 11.30 2.72 -8.46
N LEU A 31 10.27 1.91 -8.20
CA LEU A 31 10.40 0.45 -8.10
C LEU A 31 10.22 -0.18 -9.48
N PRO A 32 10.97 -1.25 -9.82
CA PRO A 32 10.71 -1.98 -11.05
C PRO A 32 9.30 -2.59 -11.00
N PRO A 33 8.38 -2.29 -11.92
CA PRO A 33 6.99 -2.76 -11.83
C PRO A 33 6.86 -4.28 -11.76
N SER A 34 7.78 -5.00 -12.41
CA SER A 34 7.82 -6.45 -12.46
C SER A 34 8.07 -7.11 -11.11
N ILE A 35 8.53 -6.40 -10.07
CA ILE A 35 8.76 -7.04 -8.77
C ILE A 35 7.46 -7.58 -8.17
N PHE A 36 6.32 -6.90 -8.40
CA PHE A 36 5.05 -7.23 -7.76
C PHE A 36 4.23 -8.28 -8.51
N LYS A 37 4.54 -8.53 -9.78
CA LYS A 37 3.74 -9.41 -10.63
C LYS A 37 3.71 -10.84 -10.09
N ASP A 38 2.51 -11.40 -9.98
CA ASP A 38 2.26 -12.75 -9.44
C ASP A 38 2.84 -12.96 -8.03
N LYS A 39 3.06 -11.88 -7.27
CA LYS A 39 3.63 -11.92 -5.93
C LYS A 39 2.58 -11.71 -4.84
N ARG A 40 2.86 -12.32 -3.69
CA ARG A 40 2.16 -12.07 -2.42
C ARG A 40 2.89 -10.94 -1.69
N VAL A 41 2.20 -9.83 -1.47
CA VAL A 41 2.80 -8.57 -0.98
C VAL A 41 2.21 -8.18 0.37
N LEU A 42 3.06 -7.86 1.34
CA LEU A 42 2.67 -7.26 2.62
C LEU A 42 3.04 -5.76 2.64
N ASP A 43 2.08 -4.90 2.98
CA ASP A 43 2.27 -3.46 3.20
C ASP A 43 2.11 -3.12 4.69
N VAL A 44 3.23 -2.87 5.37
CA VAL A 44 3.27 -2.59 6.81
C VAL A 44 3.11 -1.10 7.07
N GLY A 45 2.06 -0.74 7.81
CA GLY A 45 1.67 0.64 8.05
C GLY A 45 0.88 1.22 6.87
N CYS A 46 -0.08 0.45 6.35
CA CYS A 46 -0.79 0.77 5.11
C CYS A 46 -1.63 2.08 5.17
N ASN A 47 -1.90 2.59 6.38
CA ASN A 47 -2.69 3.80 6.62
C ASN A 47 -4.08 3.68 5.95
N GLU A 48 -4.51 4.67 5.17
CA GLU A 48 -5.77 4.66 4.41
C GLU A 48 -5.71 3.79 3.14
N GLY A 49 -4.68 2.96 2.94
CA GLY A 49 -4.61 1.92 1.92
C GLY A 49 -4.32 2.40 0.49
N TRP A 50 -3.82 3.62 0.29
CA TRP A 50 -3.56 4.18 -1.04
C TRP A 50 -2.50 3.38 -1.81
N VAL A 51 -1.32 3.20 -1.21
CA VAL A 51 -0.23 2.39 -1.80
C VAL A 51 -0.67 0.95 -2.00
N THR A 52 -1.32 0.37 -0.99
CA THR A 52 -1.81 -1.01 -1.03
C THR A 52 -2.78 -1.24 -2.19
N CYS A 53 -3.76 -0.35 -2.38
CA CYS A 53 -4.71 -0.42 -3.48
C CYS A 53 -4.03 -0.21 -4.84
N GLU A 54 -3.07 0.72 -4.94
CA GLU A 54 -2.34 0.97 -6.18
C GLU A 54 -1.50 -0.24 -6.61
N ILE A 55 -0.79 -0.89 -5.67
CA ILE A 55 -0.08 -2.15 -5.94
C ILE A 55 -1.07 -3.20 -6.47
N ALA A 56 -2.18 -3.40 -5.76
CA ALA A 56 -3.17 -4.41 -6.09
C ALA A 56 -3.87 -4.19 -7.44
N LEU A 57 -4.07 -2.92 -7.82
CA LEU A 57 -4.75 -2.52 -9.05
C LEU A 57 -3.81 -2.54 -10.28
N CYS A 58 -2.60 -2.00 -10.13
CA CYS A 58 -1.77 -1.62 -11.27
C CYS A 58 -0.62 -2.59 -11.57
N TYR A 59 -0.25 -3.47 -10.63
CA TYR A 59 0.99 -4.26 -10.72
C TYR A 59 0.77 -5.77 -10.78
N GLU A 60 -0.46 -6.22 -11.00
CA GLU A 60 -0.83 -7.65 -11.16
C GLU A 60 -0.28 -8.59 -10.06
N PRO A 61 -0.35 -8.24 -8.75
CA PRO A 61 0.08 -9.16 -7.71
C PRO A 61 -0.92 -10.30 -7.55
N GLN A 62 -0.43 -11.43 -7.03
CA GLN A 62 -1.28 -12.53 -6.57
C GLN A 62 -2.25 -12.01 -5.50
N GLU A 63 -1.72 -11.32 -4.50
CA GLU A 63 -2.50 -10.62 -3.48
C GLU A 63 -1.66 -9.57 -2.74
N VAL A 64 -2.35 -8.57 -2.18
CA VAL A 64 -1.75 -7.52 -1.34
C VAL A 64 -2.47 -7.45 -0.01
N ILE A 65 -1.71 -7.53 1.08
CA ILE A 65 -2.21 -7.47 2.45
C ILE A 65 -1.70 -6.17 3.06
N GLY A 66 -2.61 -5.26 3.43
CA GLY A 66 -2.29 -4.07 4.21
C GLY A 66 -2.52 -4.31 5.69
N VAL A 67 -1.55 -3.93 6.52
CA VAL A 67 -1.70 -3.94 7.99
C VAL A 67 -1.45 -2.56 8.57
N ASP A 68 -2.30 -2.14 9.50
CA ASP A 68 -2.09 -0.90 10.26
C ASP A 68 -2.57 -1.09 11.70
N ILE A 69 -1.97 -0.37 12.65
CA ILE A 69 -2.32 -0.46 14.07
C ILE A 69 -3.65 0.24 14.37
N ASP A 70 -4.03 1.23 13.55
CA ASP A 70 -5.22 2.06 13.76
C ASP A 70 -6.44 1.49 13.03
N SER A 71 -7.42 1.03 13.79
CA SER A 71 -8.67 0.47 13.26
C SER A 71 -9.49 1.47 12.44
N GLU A 72 -9.41 2.77 12.72
CA GLU A 72 -10.10 3.79 11.94
C GLU A 72 -9.46 3.95 10.55
N LEU A 73 -8.13 3.89 10.48
CA LEU A 73 -7.39 3.93 9.21
C LEU A 73 -7.64 2.67 8.38
N VAL A 74 -7.66 1.49 9.02
CA VAL A 74 -8.06 0.24 8.34
C VAL A 74 -9.49 0.31 7.81
N GLY A 75 -10.43 0.87 8.59
CA GLY A 75 -11.79 1.12 8.13
C GLY A 75 -11.87 2.12 6.97
N ARG A 76 -10.94 3.06 6.89
CA ARG A 76 -10.78 3.98 5.74
C ARG A 76 -10.18 3.26 4.53
N ALA A 77 -9.22 2.37 4.73
CA ALA A 77 -8.63 1.57 3.65
C ALA A 77 -9.66 0.66 2.96
N TRP A 78 -10.52 -0.01 3.74
CA TRP A 78 -11.64 -0.79 3.19
C TRP A 78 -12.62 0.07 2.39
N ARG A 79 -12.87 1.32 2.81
CA ARG A 79 -13.70 2.27 2.04
C ARG A 79 -12.99 2.74 0.77
N HIS A 80 -11.72 3.09 0.87
CA HIS A 80 -10.89 3.53 -0.25
C HIS A 80 -10.84 2.45 -1.34
N ARG A 81 -10.70 1.17 -0.98
CA ARG A 81 -10.81 0.05 -1.93
C ARG A 81 -12.11 0.08 -2.74
N ARG A 82 -13.25 0.31 -2.07
CA ARG A 82 -14.57 0.37 -2.73
C ARG A 82 -14.70 1.62 -3.60
N GLU A 83 -14.14 2.74 -3.16
CA GLU A 83 -14.10 3.98 -3.94
C GLU A 83 -13.27 3.76 -5.22
N VAL A 84 -12.03 3.27 -5.11
CA VAL A 84 -11.16 2.96 -6.25
C VAL A 84 -11.82 1.96 -7.21
N TRP A 85 -12.51 0.94 -6.70
CA TRP A 85 -13.29 0.01 -7.51
C TRP A 85 -14.40 0.72 -8.31
N SER A 86 -15.13 1.61 -7.65
CA SER A 86 -16.26 2.33 -8.26
C SER A 86 -15.82 3.36 -9.31
N LEU A 87 -14.56 3.80 -9.25
CA LEU A 87 -13.97 4.78 -10.17
C LEU A 87 -13.20 4.11 -11.32
N GLN A 88 -13.25 2.77 -11.45
CA GLN A 88 -12.63 2.12 -12.60
C GLN A 88 -13.42 2.40 -13.87
N SER A 89 -12.72 2.83 -14.91
CA SER A 89 -13.28 2.86 -16.26
C SER A 89 -13.56 1.42 -16.70
N PRO A 90 -14.64 1.16 -17.45
CA PRO A 90 -14.82 -0.11 -18.13
C PRO A 90 -13.54 -0.43 -18.90
N LYS A 91 -12.95 -1.61 -18.65
CA LYS A 91 -11.86 -2.10 -19.49
C LYS A 91 -12.44 -2.22 -20.90
N ALA A 92 -11.96 -1.40 -21.83
CA ALA A 92 -12.41 -1.45 -23.21
C ALA A 92 -11.99 -2.79 -23.82
N SER A 93 -12.84 -3.80 -23.76
CA SER A 93 -12.89 -4.96 -24.65
C SER A 93 -13.90 -5.96 -24.09
N LEU A 94 -14.85 -6.39 -24.92
CA LEU A 94 -15.15 -7.80 -25.23
C LEU A 94 -16.21 -7.84 -26.36
N ASP A 95 -15.72 -8.23 -27.54
CA ASP A 95 -16.42 -8.84 -28.69
C ASP A 95 -17.62 -8.12 -29.34
N LYS A 96 -17.39 -7.68 -30.58
CA LYS A 96 -18.44 -7.49 -31.58
C LYS A 96 -19.21 -8.80 -31.73
N VAL A 97 -20.34 -8.93 -31.04
CA VAL A 97 -21.31 -9.99 -31.31
C VAL A 97 -21.78 -9.80 -32.75
N PRO A 98 -21.63 -10.78 -33.66
CA PRO A 98 -22.21 -10.67 -34.99
C PRO A 98 -23.72 -10.75 -34.83
N PHE A 99 -24.41 -9.62 -34.93
CA PHE A 99 -25.85 -9.58 -34.95
C PHE A 99 -26.34 -10.28 -36.23
N SER A 100 -26.86 -11.50 -36.09
CA SER A 100 -27.57 -12.17 -37.17
C SER A 100 -28.82 -11.35 -37.49
N LYS A 101 -28.85 -10.71 -38.67
CA LYS A 101 -30.04 -10.02 -39.17
C LYS A 101 -31.16 -11.04 -39.40
N SER A 102 -32.14 -11.08 -38.51
CA SER A 102 -33.49 -11.49 -38.89
C SER A 102 -34.14 -10.32 -39.62
N LYS A 103 -34.50 -10.54 -40.90
CA LYS A 103 -35.41 -9.66 -41.64
C LYS A 103 -36.77 -9.67 -40.92
N ASP A 104 -37.36 -8.49 -40.77
CA ASP A 104 -38.79 -8.17 -40.91
C ASP A 104 -38.92 -6.66 -40.54
N GLU A 105 -38.80 -5.78 -41.54
CA GLU A 105 -39.92 -5.04 -42.15
C GLU A 105 -40.77 -4.23 -41.14
N TYR A 106 -40.48 -2.93 -40.98
CA TYR A 106 -41.48 -1.86 -40.89
C TYR A 106 -40.86 -0.52 -41.34
N ARG A 107 -41.73 0.32 -41.91
CA ARG A 107 -41.49 1.38 -42.89
C ARG A 107 -40.94 2.72 -42.36
N GLU A 108 -40.23 3.38 -43.26
CA GLU A 108 -39.77 4.79 -43.32
C GLU A 108 -40.81 5.85 -42.89
N ASN A 109 -40.41 6.79 -42.02
CA ASN A 109 -40.22 8.22 -42.37
C ASN A 109 -40.00 9.12 -41.14
N SER A 110 -38.75 9.55 -40.90
CA SER A 110 -38.45 10.97 -40.61
C SER A 110 -36.95 11.19 -40.71
N LYS A 111 -36.54 11.95 -41.73
CA LYS A 111 -35.17 12.45 -41.93
C LYS A 111 -34.77 13.35 -40.75
N ILE A 112 -33.79 12.92 -39.97
CA ILE A 112 -32.86 13.81 -39.28
C ILE A 112 -31.46 13.32 -39.62
N GLU A 113 -30.65 14.25 -40.09
CA GLU A 113 -29.34 14.03 -40.69
C GLU A 113 -28.29 13.56 -39.67
N ASP A 114 -27.35 12.82 -40.26
CA ASP A 114 -26.19 12.16 -39.71
C ASP A 114 -25.25 13.10 -38.93
N THR A 115 -25.11 12.85 -37.62
CA THR A 115 -23.89 13.17 -36.89
C THR A 115 -23.51 12.03 -35.97
N THR A 116 -22.66 11.15 -36.49
CA THR A 116 -21.51 10.51 -35.80
C THR A 116 -21.82 9.63 -34.58
N GLY A 117 -21.56 8.33 -34.73
CA GLY A 117 -21.72 7.31 -33.69
C GLY A 117 -20.83 7.53 -32.45
N GLN A 118 -21.45 8.05 -31.40
CA GLN A 118 -20.92 8.10 -30.03
C GLN A 118 -22.03 7.76 -29.01
N GLU A 119 -22.61 6.55 -29.05
CA GLU A 119 -23.65 6.19 -28.06
C GLU A 119 -23.31 4.99 -27.15
N GLU A 120 -22.08 4.47 -27.17
CA GLU A 120 -21.67 3.41 -26.22
C GLU A 120 -20.39 3.75 -25.45
N ARG A 121 -20.29 4.98 -24.92
CA ARG A 121 -19.23 5.37 -23.96
C ARG A 121 -19.74 5.83 -22.59
N ASP A 122 -21.04 5.67 -22.31
CA ASP A 122 -21.68 6.37 -21.19
C ASP A 122 -22.08 5.49 -20.00
N ALA A 123 -21.66 4.23 -19.94
CA ALA A 123 -21.84 3.39 -18.74
C ALA A 123 -20.65 3.49 -17.76
N TYR A 124 -20.16 4.70 -17.48
CA TYR A 124 -19.16 4.95 -16.44
C TYR A 124 -19.86 5.44 -15.19
N PHE A 125 -19.50 4.92 -14.00
CA PHE A 125 -19.98 5.43 -12.72
C PHE A 125 -19.21 6.72 -12.41
N PRO A 126 -19.77 7.92 -12.67
CA PRO A 126 -19.04 9.18 -12.61
C PRO A 126 -18.47 9.44 -11.23
N GLU A 127 -17.42 10.26 -11.13
CA GLU A 127 -16.68 10.47 -9.87
C GLU A 127 -17.55 10.98 -8.70
N CYS A 128 -18.67 11.65 -9.00
CA CYS A 128 -19.61 12.10 -7.98
C CYS A 128 -20.54 10.98 -7.47
N PHE A 129 -20.75 9.90 -8.23
CA PHE A 129 -21.75 8.88 -7.91
C PHE A 129 -21.41 8.03 -6.69
N PRO A 130 -20.14 7.67 -6.39
CA PRO A 130 -19.82 7.01 -5.13
C PRO A 130 -20.24 7.84 -3.91
N SER A 131 -20.17 9.18 -4.04
CA SER A 131 -20.57 10.11 -2.98
C SER A 131 -22.10 10.25 -2.88
N LEU A 132 -22.82 10.18 -4.00
CA LEU A 132 -24.28 10.37 -4.07
C LEU A 132 -25.07 9.10 -3.80
N PHE A 133 -24.61 7.97 -4.33
CA PHE A 133 -25.34 6.70 -4.38
C PHE A 133 -24.64 5.56 -3.62
N GLY A 134 -23.44 5.82 -3.11
CA GLY A 134 -22.58 4.79 -2.52
C GLY A 134 -21.75 4.05 -3.57
N PRO A 135 -20.79 3.21 -3.14
CA PRO A 135 -19.90 2.51 -4.06
C PRO A 135 -20.61 1.39 -4.83
N VAL A 136 -20.11 1.09 -6.03
CA VAL A 136 -20.55 -0.05 -6.85
C VAL A 136 -20.29 -1.36 -6.09
N PRO A 137 -21.22 -2.34 -6.15
CA PRO A 137 -21.00 -3.65 -5.55
C PRO A 137 -19.72 -4.33 -6.06
N ILE A 138 -19.02 -5.01 -5.15
CA ILE A 138 -17.85 -5.83 -5.51
C ILE A 138 -18.36 -7.17 -6.07
N PRO A 139 -17.91 -7.59 -7.28
CA PRO A 139 -18.31 -8.85 -7.88
C PRO A 139 -17.78 -10.05 -7.10
N SER A 140 -18.27 -11.25 -7.45
CA SER A 140 -17.83 -12.52 -6.89
C SER A 140 -16.29 -12.66 -6.90
N PRO A 141 -15.71 -13.51 -6.02
CA PRO A 141 -14.27 -13.62 -5.86
C PRO A 141 -13.53 -13.79 -7.20
N SER A 142 -12.54 -12.93 -7.43
CA SER A 142 -11.69 -12.92 -8.61
C SER A 142 -10.21 -12.80 -8.18
N PRO A 143 -9.25 -13.28 -8.99
CA PRO A 143 -7.82 -13.12 -8.67
C PRO A 143 -7.31 -11.68 -8.87
N THR A 144 -8.16 -10.76 -9.32
CA THR A 144 -7.82 -9.35 -9.58
C THR A 144 -8.45 -8.41 -8.56
N PHE A 145 -7.99 -7.15 -8.57
CA PHE A 145 -8.64 -6.08 -7.82
C PHE A 145 -10.15 -6.02 -8.11
N PRO A 146 -11.02 -5.81 -7.11
CA PRO A 146 -10.73 -5.44 -5.71
C PRO A 146 -10.64 -6.65 -4.76
N ASN A 147 -10.63 -7.87 -5.29
CA ASN A 147 -10.66 -9.11 -4.51
C ASN A 147 -9.27 -9.60 -4.09
N ASN A 148 -8.21 -9.16 -4.78
CA ASN A 148 -6.81 -9.47 -4.44
C ASN A 148 -6.19 -8.54 -3.38
N VAL A 149 -6.99 -7.75 -2.66
CA VAL A 149 -6.50 -6.85 -1.61
C VAL A 149 -7.33 -6.95 -0.33
N SER A 150 -6.63 -7.02 0.81
CA SER A 150 -7.24 -7.07 2.14
C SER A 150 -6.54 -6.16 3.15
N PHE A 151 -7.26 -5.75 4.19
CA PHE A 151 -6.74 -4.86 5.23
C PHE A 151 -7.06 -5.38 6.63
N HIS A 152 -6.08 -5.35 7.52
CA HIS A 152 -6.20 -5.89 8.87
C HIS A 152 -5.68 -4.90 9.92
N GLN A 153 -6.43 -4.74 11.00
CA GLN A 153 -5.94 -4.03 12.18
C GLN A 153 -4.95 -4.92 12.92
N ASN A 154 -3.69 -4.52 13.00
CA ASN A 154 -2.67 -5.31 13.68
C ASN A 154 -1.44 -4.47 14.09
N ASP A 155 -0.91 -4.73 15.29
CA ASP A 155 0.45 -4.35 15.66
C ASP A 155 1.43 -5.40 15.10
N TRP A 156 1.56 -5.46 13.77
CA TRP A 156 2.22 -6.55 13.07
C TRP A 156 3.69 -6.74 13.50
N ALA A 157 4.40 -5.65 13.78
CA ALA A 157 5.80 -5.70 14.24
C ALA A 157 5.96 -6.45 15.58
N ASN A 158 4.94 -6.46 16.43
CA ASN A 158 4.96 -7.13 17.72
C ASN A 158 4.21 -8.46 17.70
N MET A 159 3.05 -8.52 17.05
CA MET A 159 2.13 -9.67 17.12
C MET A 159 2.15 -10.60 15.89
N GLY A 160 2.52 -10.10 14.71
CA GLY A 160 2.32 -10.84 13.44
C GLY A 160 0.83 -11.07 13.16
N CYS A 161 0.49 -11.85 12.14
CA CYS A 161 -0.91 -12.21 11.84
C CYS A 161 -1.03 -13.62 11.24
N PRO A 162 -2.21 -14.26 11.28
CA PRO A 162 -2.41 -15.59 10.67
C PRO A 162 -2.07 -15.65 9.18
N ALA A 163 -2.23 -14.54 8.45
CA ALA A 163 -1.85 -14.47 7.04
C ALA A 163 -0.34 -14.63 6.81
N ASP A 164 0.51 -14.51 7.85
CA ASP A 164 1.95 -14.71 7.77
C ASP A 164 2.34 -16.18 7.57
N GLU A 165 1.44 -17.14 7.89
CA GLU A 165 1.70 -18.59 7.74
C GLU A 165 2.03 -18.98 6.29
N LEU A 166 1.48 -18.26 5.31
CA LEU A 166 1.74 -18.49 3.88
C LEU A 166 2.99 -17.77 3.37
N GLY A 167 3.64 -16.96 4.21
CA GLY A 167 4.77 -16.10 3.85
C GLY A 167 4.42 -15.00 2.85
N TYR A 168 5.40 -14.17 2.50
CA TYR A 168 5.26 -13.15 1.46
C TYR A 168 6.47 -13.19 0.54
N ASP A 169 6.26 -12.85 -0.74
CA ASP A 169 7.36 -12.67 -1.67
C ASP A 169 7.99 -11.28 -1.47
N ILE A 170 7.16 -10.31 -1.10
CA ILE A 170 7.56 -8.91 -0.89
C ILE A 170 6.97 -8.36 0.40
N VAL A 171 7.79 -7.66 1.17
CA VAL A 171 7.34 -6.77 2.25
C VAL A 171 7.71 -5.34 1.88
N VAL A 172 6.73 -4.44 1.88
CA VAL A 172 6.94 -3.00 1.76
C VAL A 172 6.70 -2.32 3.11
N ALA A 173 7.61 -1.44 3.50
CA ALA A 173 7.57 -0.70 4.76
C ALA A 173 7.91 0.75 4.50
N PHE A 174 6.91 1.52 4.04
CA PHE A 174 7.12 2.91 3.71
C PHE A 174 6.81 3.82 4.89
N SER A 175 7.81 4.59 5.36
CA SER A 175 7.61 5.58 6.42
C SER A 175 7.01 5.02 7.72
N VAL A 176 7.30 3.77 8.06
CA VAL A 176 6.79 3.12 9.30
C VAL A 176 7.91 2.84 10.32
N SER A 177 9.14 2.62 9.87
CA SER A 177 10.25 2.16 10.72
C SER A 177 10.54 3.08 11.90
N LYS A 178 10.50 4.41 11.72
CA LYS A 178 10.67 5.35 12.82
C LYS A 178 9.64 5.16 13.94
N TRP A 179 8.38 4.90 13.58
CA TRP A 179 7.32 4.76 14.58
C TRP A 179 7.45 3.44 15.36
N ILE A 180 7.78 2.36 14.67
CA ILE A 180 8.13 1.08 15.31
C ILE A 180 9.31 1.31 16.29
N HIS A 181 10.34 2.02 15.83
CA HIS A 181 11.54 2.26 16.60
C HIS A 181 11.30 3.10 17.86
N VAL A 182 10.58 4.23 17.76
CA VAL A 182 10.34 5.09 18.95
C VAL A 182 9.39 4.45 19.97
N HIS A 183 8.45 3.59 19.55
CA HIS A 183 7.52 2.92 20.46
C HIS A 183 8.13 1.69 21.12
N ASN A 184 8.94 0.92 20.39
CA ASN A 184 9.41 -0.38 20.84
C ASN A 184 10.93 -0.45 21.09
N GLY A 185 11.66 0.64 20.87
CA GLY A 185 13.11 0.72 21.06
C GLY A 185 13.92 -0.08 20.03
N ASP A 186 15.23 -0.15 20.23
CA ASP A 186 16.16 -0.89 19.36
C ASP A 186 15.75 -2.36 19.19
N GLU A 187 15.30 -3.01 20.27
CA GLU A 187 14.81 -4.39 20.24
C GLU A 187 13.51 -4.52 19.45
N GLY A 188 12.69 -3.47 19.42
CA GLY A 188 11.51 -3.40 18.59
C GLY A 188 11.81 -3.37 17.11
N ILE A 189 12.73 -2.49 16.68
CA ILE A 189 13.08 -2.40 15.26
C ILE A 189 13.85 -3.63 14.78
N LYS A 190 14.73 -4.22 15.62
CA LYS A 190 15.38 -5.50 15.36
C LYS A 190 14.37 -6.64 15.20
N ARG A 191 13.38 -6.74 16.11
CA ARG A 191 12.31 -7.74 16.02
C ARG A 191 11.49 -7.57 14.74
N PHE A 192 11.16 -6.33 14.37
CA PHE A 192 10.50 -6.05 13.09
C PHE A 192 11.31 -6.59 11.90
N PHE A 193 12.60 -6.29 11.81
CA PHE A 193 13.45 -6.80 10.73
C PHE A 193 13.60 -8.33 10.75
N SER A 194 13.73 -8.94 11.92
CA SER A 194 13.73 -10.40 12.06
C SER A 194 12.45 -11.01 11.51
N ARG A 195 11.29 -10.43 11.85
CA ARG A 195 10.00 -10.92 11.36
C ARG A 195 9.86 -10.75 9.85
N VAL A 196 10.32 -9.62 9.28
CA VAL A 196 10.38 -9.44 7.83
C VAL A 196 11.18 -10.58 7.19
N LYS A 197 12.36 -10.92 7.74
CA LYS A 197 13.15 -12.06 7.27
C LYS A 197 12.38 -13.37 7.37
N ASP A 198 11.68 -13.62 8.48
CA ASP A 198 10.97 -14.89 8.70
C ASP A 198 9.82 -15.07 7.70
N VAL A 199 8.99 -14.03 7.49
CA VAL A 199 7.86 -14.13 6.55
C VAL A 199 8.30 -14.17 5.09
N LEU A 200 9.44 -13.57 4.75
CA LEU A 200 10.04 -13.68 3.41
C LEU A 200 10.64 -15.08 3.19
N SER A 201 11.31 -15.63 4.20
CA SER A 201 11.99 -16.93 4.13
C SER A 201 11.05 -18.07 3.70
N ALA A 202 9.77 -18.00 4.07
CA ALA A 202 8.76 -18.99 3.72
C ALA A 202 8.49 -19.08 2.19
N ARG A 203 8.86 -18.06 1.41
CA ARG A 203 8.67 -18.02 -0.06
C ARG A 203 9.94 -17.77 -0.85
N THR A 204 11.05 -17.45 -0.19
CA THR A 204 12.36 -17.33 -0.82
C THR A 204 12.78 -18.67 -1.43
N THR A 205 13.21 -18.64 -2.68
CA THR A 205 13.81 -19.78 -3.38
C THR A 205 15.14 -19.38 -4.00
N ARG A 206 15.92 -20.37 -4.44
CA ARG A 206 17.22 -20.13 -5.12
C ARG A 206 17.13 -19.21 -6.33
N THR A 207 15.96 -19.14 -6.98
CA THR A 207 15.74 -18.33 -8.20
C THR A 207 14.76 -17.17 -8.00
N SER A 208 14.19 -17.02 -6.81
CA SER A 208 13.28 -15.92 -6.47
C SER A 208 13.59 -15.48 -5.04
N PRO A 209 14.42 -14.43 -4.84
CA PRO A 209 14.69 -13.91 -3.53
C PRO A 209 13.45 -13.30 -2.89
N GLY A 210 13.41 -13.28 -1.56
CA GLY A 210 12.45 -12.46 -0.82
C GLY A 210 12.85 -11.00 -0.89
N ILE A 211 11.89 -10.10 -1.09
CA ILE A 211 12.19 -8.67 -1.29
C ILE A 211 11.68 -7.85 -0.11
N PHE A 212 12.55 -7.07 0.51
CA PHE A 212 12.17 -6.06 1.49
C PHE A 212 12.41 -4.66 0.94
N VAL A 213 11.34 -3.87 0.80
CA VAL A 213 11.40 -2.48 0.36
C VAL A 213 11.21 -1.56 1.56
N LEU A 214 12.19 -0.71 1.85
CA LEU A 214 12.21 0.15 3.02
C LEU A 214 12.39 1.62 2.63
N GLU A 215 11.48 2.48 3.12
CA GLU A 215 11.67 3.93 3.18
C GLU A 215 11.86 4.32 4.65
N ALA A 216 13.10 4.30 5.12
CA ALA A 216 13.42 4.68 6.50
C ALA A 216 13.40 6.21 6.67
N GLN A 217 12.70 6.71 7.69
CA GLN A 217 12.75 8.14 7.99
C GLN A 217 14.07 8.53 8.67
N PRO A 218 14.61 9.72 8.36
CA PRO A 218 15.89 10.16 8.93
C PRO A 218 15.80 10.46 10.43
N TRP A 219 16.95 10.39 11.09
CA TRP A 219 17.09 10.65 12.54
C TRP A 219 16.57 12.03 12.95
N SER A 220 16.72 13.05 12.11
CA SER A 220 16.23 14.41 12.36
C SER A 220 14.74 14.49 12.73
N GLY A 221 13.93 13.52 12.29
CA GLY A 221 12.51 13.43 12.61
C GLY A 221 12.16 12.66 13.88
N TYR A 222 13.14 12.11 14.61
CA TYR A 222 12.91 11.23 15.77
C TYR A 222 12.53 11.99 17.04
N HIS A 223 13.18 13.11 17.34
CA HIS A 223 12.84 13.90 18.55
C HIS A 223 11.35 14.26 18.59
N ASN A 224 10.79 14.74 17.48
CA ASN A 224 9.37 15.06 17.38
C ASN A 224 8.45 13.83 17.45
N ALA A 225 8.90 12.67 16.95
CA ALA A 225 8.14 11.42 17.03
C ALA A 225 8.14 10.87 18.46
N MET A 226 9.30 10.84 19.13
CA MET A 226 9.46 10.43 20.52
C MET A 226 8.60 11.30 21.45
N ARG A 227 8.61 12.62 21.26
CA ARG A 227 7.74 13.53 22.02
C ARG A 227 6.25 13.16 21.89
N LYS A 228 5.79 12.83 20.68
CA LYS A 228 4.40 12.41 20.43
C LYS A 228 4.08 11.04 21.06
N ALA A 229 5.02 10.09 20.98
CA ALA A 229 4.88 8.78 21.62
C ALA A 229 4.79 8.91 23.16
N ASN A 230 5.68 9.69 23.77
CA ASN A 230 5.72 9.95 25.21
C ASN A 230 4.45 10.64 25.72
N LEU A 231 3.87 11.58 24.95
CA LEU A 231 2.59 12.21 25.29
C LEU A 231 1.42 11.22 25.31
N HIS A 232 1.49 10.16 24.50
CA HIS A 232 0.46 9.13 24.46
C HIS A 232 0.61 8.10 25.58
N ARG A 233 1.86 7.83 26.01
CA ARG A 233 2.16 6.91 27.12
C ARG A 233 2.98 7.61 28.21
N PRO A 234 2.37 8.51 29.00
CA PRO A 234 3.10 9.32 29.97
C PRO A 234 3.77 8.53 31.09
N LYS A 235 3.36 7.28 31.33
CA LYS A 235 3.97 6.37 32.32
C LYS A 235 5.14 5.55 31.76
N GLU A 236 5.30 5.49 30.44
CA GLU A 236 6.33 4.71 29.74
C GLU A 236 7.31 5.62 28.98
N GLN A 237 7.44 6.88 29.41
CA GLN A 237 8.24 7.85 28.69
C GLN A 237 9.71 7.44 28.64
N LYS A 238 10.30 7.59 27.46
CA LYS A 238 11.72 7.33 27.24
C LYS A 238 12.40 8.54 26.62
N PRO A 239 13.64 8.85 27.05
CA PRO A 239 14.45 9.87 26.39
C PRO A 239 14.90 9.37 25.00
N LEU A 240 15.21 10.26 24.06
CA LEU A 240 15.67 9.86 22.72
C LEU A 240 16.99 9.07 22.81
N GLU A 241 17.82 9.42 23.79
CA GLU A 241 19.11 8.81 24.12
C GLU A 241 18.99 7.34 24.55
N SER A 242 17.77 6.85 24.81
CA SER A 242 17.51 5.43 25.05
C SER A 242 17.66 4.58 23.78
N LEU A 243 17.50 5.18 22.60
CA LEU A 243 17.75 4.53 21.32
C LEU A 243 19.24 4.58 21.02
N LYS A 244 19.87 3.42 20.82
CA LYS A 244 21.29 3.29 20.47
C LYS A 244 21.49 2.97 19.00
N LEU A 245 20.43 2.53 18.32
CA LEU A 245 20.41 2.42 16.88
C LEU A 245 19.85 3.70 16.27
N ASP A 246 20.44 4.10 15.14
CA ASP A 246 19.84 5.08 14.24
C ASP A 246 19.61 4.46 12.83
N PRO A 247 18.78 5.09 11.97
CA PRO A 247 18.46 4.59 10.64
C PRO A 247 19.65 4.27 9.73
N THR A 248 20.80 4.94 9.90
CA THR A 248 22.01 4.67 9.11
C THR A 248 22.59 3.29 9.40
N GLN A 249 22.29 2.73 10.58
CA GLN A 249 22.76 1.41 11.00
C GLN A 249 21.79 0.28 10.61
N PHE A 250 20.59 0.59 10.10
CA PHE A 250 19.61 -0.43 9.74
C PHE A 250 20.13 -1.42 8.69
N SER A 251 20.90 -0.95 7.71
CA SER A 251 21.51 -1.81 6.70
C SER A 251 22.47 -2.84 7.30
N ALA A 252 23.20 -2.49 8.37
CA ALA A 252 24.08 -3.44 9.05
C ALA A 252 23.29 -4.48 9.84
N VAL A 253 22.18 -4.08 10.48
CA VAL A 253 21.27 -5.01 11.17
C VAL A 253 20.63 -5.99 10.17
N LEU A 254 20.15 -5.48 9.03
CA LEU A 254 19.57 -6.30 7.96
C LEU A 254 20.61 -7.25 7.34
N ALA A 255 21.84 -6.80 7.11
CA ALA A 255 22.93 -7.66 6.63
C ALA A 255 23.20 -8.83 7.60
N GLY A 256 23.17 -8.58 8.92
CA GLY A 256 23.30 -9.62 9.94
C GLY A 256 22.15 -10.65 9.94
N LEU A 257 21.01 -10.33 9.32
CA LEU A 257 19.87 -11.23 9.12
C LEU A 257 19.90 -11.97 7.76
N GLY A 258 20.96 -11.77 6.95
CA GLY A 258 21.12 -12.42 5.65
C GLY A 258 20.56 -11.64 4.47
N PHE A 259 20.14 -10.38 4.66
CA PHE A 259 19.79 -9.52 3.54
C PHE A 259 21.03 -9.02 2.80
N SER A 260 20.86 -8.74 1.51
CA SER A 260 21.87 -8.12 0.66
C SER A 260 22.23 -6.71 1.13
N VAL A 261 23.34 -6.19 0.60
CA VAL A 261 23.56 -4.73 0.56
C VAL A 261 22.36 -4.09 -0.16
N PRO A 262 21.80 -2.98 0.35
CA PRO A 262 20.63 -2.37 -0.26
C PRO A 262 20.95 -1.82 -1.64
N LYS A 263 20.01 -2.05 -2.58
CA LYS A 263 19.95 -1.33 -3.84
C LYS A 263 19.03 -0.12 -3.68
N ARG A 264 19.57 1.08 -3.88
CA ARG A 264 18.77 2.31 -3.95
C ARG A 264 17.86 2.28 -5.18
N ALA A 265 16.55 2.26 -4.98
CA ALA A 265 15.56 2.40 -6.05
C ALA A 265 15.43 3.87 -6.48
N GLY A 266 15.45 4.79 -5.52
CA GLY A 266 15.40 6.22 -5.79
C GLY A 266 15.32 7.06 -4.51
N ILE A 267 15.34 8.38 -4.68
CA ILE A 267 15.03 9.34 -3.62
C ILE A 267 13.75 10.06 -4.04
N VAL A 268 12.70 9.93 -3.25
CA VAL A 268 11.34 10.35 -3.63
C VAL A 268 10.81 11.38 -2.66
N GLY A 269 10.05 12.36 -3.17
CA GLY A 269 9.39 13.39 -2.38
C GLY A 269 10.19 14.69 -2.28
N GLU A 270 9.61 15.66 -1.56
CA GLU A 270 10.19 16.99 -1.35
C GLU A 270 10.27 17.32 0.14
N GLY A 271 11.19 18.19 0.51
CA GLY A 271 11.38 18.63 1.90
C GLY A 271 11.51 17.45 2.87
N GLY A 272 10.70 17.45 3.94
CA GLY A 272 10.71 16.40 4.96
C GLY A 272 10.27 15.01 4.45
N PHE A 273 9.71 14.90 3.24
CA PHE A 273 9.35 13.64 2.58
C PHE A 273 10.39 13.17 1.57
N GLN A 274 11.39 13.98 1.22
CA GLN A 274 12.48 13.56 0.32
C GLN A 274 13.33 12.48 1.01
N ARG A 275 13.10 11.22 0.66
CA ARG A 275 13.69 10.08 1.36
C ARG A 275 14.13 8.97 0.40
N PRO A 276 15.19 8.23 0.75
CA PRO A 276 15.60 7.08 -0.01
C PRO A 276 14.59 5.94 0.10
N ILE A 277 14.42 5.22 -1.01
CA ILE A 277 13.75 3.93 -1.06
C ILE A 277 14.81 2.90 -1.40
N ASP A 278 15.02 1.97 -0.49
CA ASP A 278 16.04 0.94 -0.58
C ASP A 278 15.38 -0.43 -0.70
N ILE A 279 15.91 -1.27 -1.60
CA ILE A 279 15.49 -2.65 -1.83
C ILE A 279 16.57 -3.58 -1.26
N TYR A 280 16.16 -4.48 -0.38
CA TYR A 280 16.99 -5.53 0.20
C TYR A 280 16.49 -6.88 -0.32
N GLU A 281 17.41 -7.74 -0.74
CA GLU A 281 17.10 -9.10 -1.18
C GLU A 281 17.53 -10.10 -0.11
N LEU A 282 16.62 -11.00 0.25
CA LEU A 282 16.90 -12.17 1.09
C LEU A 282 17.11 -13.37 0.17
N GLN A 283 18.33 -13.90 0.16
CA GLN A 283 18.68 -15.11 -0.59
C GLN A 283 18.54 -16.33 0.31
N THR A 284 18.23 -17.51 -0.26
CA THR A 284 18.40 -18.76 0.48
C THR A 284 19.87 -18.95 0.83
N SER A 285 20.16 -19.21 2.11
CA SER A 285 21.49 -19.66 2.56
C SER A 285 21.86 -21.01 1.93
#